data_AF-A0A6A7SJA0-F1
#
_entry.id   AF-A0A6A7SJA0-F1
#
_cell.length_a   1.000
_cell.length_b   1.000
_cell.length_c   1.000
_cell.angle_alpha   90.00
_cell.angle_beta   90.00
_cell.angle_gamma   90.00
#
_symmetry.space_group_name_H-M   'P 1'
#
loop_
_entity.id
_entity.type
_entity.pdbx_description
1 polymer ?
#
loop_
_entity_poly.entity_id
_entity_poly.type
_entity_poly.pdbx_seq_one_letter_code
_entity_poly.pdbx_strand_id
1 'polypeptide(L)'
;MIDVSFEINGKKVNPDKIGDALEAAALKSISEQIKDKLRGVKCPEHGESPKVKVQGRNLDNLSFEVSGCCDALIERVKEKLS
;
A
#
# COMPACT_ATOMS: atom_id res chain seq x y z
N MET A 1 -4.07 12.20 -0.44
CA MET A 1 -4.49 11.00 0.30
C MET A 1 -3.79 9.83 -0.36
N ILE A 2 -3.12 8.97 0.40
CA ILE A 2 -2.32 7.88 -0.15
C ILE A 2 -3.27 6.71 -0.43
N ASP A 3 -3.33 6.28 -1.68
CA ASP A 3 -4.21 5.19 -2.10
C ASP A 3 -3.51 3.85 -1.81
N VAL A 4 -4.12 3.04 -0.95
CA VAL A 4 -3.63 1.70 -0.61
C VAL A 4 -4.70 0.69 -1.00
N SER A 5 -4.35 -0.18 -1.94
CA SER A 5 -5.23 -1.24 -2.45
C SER A 5 -4.70 -2.62 -2.06
N PHE A 6 -5.59 -3.56 -1.78
CA PHE A 6 -5.22 -4.93 -1.41
C PHE A 6 -5.74 -5.95 -2.43
N GLU A 7 -4.90 -6.93 -2.76
CA GLU A 7 -5.23 -8.03 -3.66
C GLU A 7 -4.74 -9.35 -3.06
N ILE A 8 -5.67 -10.23 -2.69
CA ILE A 8 -5.35 -11.54 -2.13
C ILE A 8 -5.82 -12.59 -3.11
N ASN A 9 -4.91 -13.50 -3.49
CA ASN A 9 -5.19 -14.58 -4.43
C ASN A 9 -5.73 -14.07 -5.79
N GLY A 10 -5.16 -12.95 -6.27
CA GLY A 10 -5.57 -12.28 -7.52
C GLY A 10 -6.95 -11.61 -7.46
N LYS A 11 -7.60 -11.56 -6.29
CA LYS A 11 -8.88 -10.87 -6.07
C LYS A 11 -8.67 -9.62 -5.25
N LYS A 12 -9.22 -8.49 -5.71
CA LYS A 12 -9.21 -7.26 -4.95
C LYS A 12 -10.00 -7.47 -3.65
N VAL A 13 -9.33 -7.31 -2.52
CA VAL A 13 -9.97 -7.41 -1.20
C VAL A 13 -10.12 -6.03 -0.60
N ASN A 14 -11.21 -5.84 0.14
CA ASN A 14 -11.41 -4.67 0.95
C ASN A 14 -11.31 -5.11 2.41
N PRO A 15 -10.39 -4.57 3.22
CA PRO A 15 -10.26 -4.93 4.64
C PRO A 15 -11.58 -4.78 5.41
N ASP A 16 -12.45 -3.84 5.04
CA ASP A 16 -13.77 -3.66 5.68
C ASP A 16 -14.82 -4.71 5.26
N LYS A 17 -14.54 -5.55 4.25
CA LYS A 17 -15.48 -6.56 3.72
C LYS A 17 -14.97 -8.01 3.79
N ILE A 18 -13.82 -8.23 4.41
CA ILE A 18 -13.28 -9.59 4.59
C ILE A 18 -14.03 -10.27 5.75
N GLY A 19 -14.36 -11.55 5.59
CA GLY A 19 -15.13 -12.30 6.58
C GLY A 19 -14.34 -12.67 7.83
N ASP A 20 -13.00 -12.62 7.74
CA ASP A 20 -12.10 -12.92 8.83
C ASP A 20 -11.62 -11.64 9.54
N ALA A 21 -12.01 -11.48 10.80
CA ALA A 21 -11.72 -10.27 11.57
C ALA A 21 -10.22 -10.08 11.86
N LEU A 22 -9.46 -11.17 11.94
CA LEU A 22 -8.01 -11.11 12.15
C LEU A 22 -7.31 -10.61 10.88
N GLU A 23 -7.70 -11.12 9.71
CA GLU A 23 -7.18 -10.64 8.44
C GLU A 23 -7.52 -9.17 8.19
N ALA A 24 -8.75 -8.76 8.51
CA ALA A 24 -9.18 -7.36 8.42
C ALA A 24 -8.26 -6.43 9.24
N ALA A 25 -8.00 -6.80 10.49
CA ALA A 25 -7.16 -6.04 11.39
C ALA A 25 -5.71 -5.96 10.90
N ALA A 26 -5.16 -7.08 10.40
CA ALA A 26 -3.81 -7.11 9.84
C ALA A 26 -3.67 -6.20 8.61
N LEU A 27 -4.57 -6.32 7.64
CA LEU A 27 -4.57 -5.48 6.43
C LEU A 27 -4.74 -3.99 6.77
N LYS A 28 -5.62 -3.67 7.73
CA LYS A 28 -5.81 -2.30 8.20
C LYS A 28 -4.53 -1.75 8.84
N SER A 29 -3.90 -2.51 9.73
CA SER A 29 -2.63 -2.13 10.36
C SER A 29 -1.53 -1.90 9.33
N ILE A 30 -1.41 -2.76 8.31
CA ILE A 30 -0.47 -2.58 7.20
C ILE A 30 -0.80 -1.29 6.42
N SER A 31 -2.07 -1.04 6.10
CA SER A 31 -2.49 0.19 5.42
C SER A 31 -2.10 1.44 6.20
N GLU A 32 -2.34 1.44 7.51
CA GLU A 32 -2.01 2.56 8.39
C GLU A 32 -0.51 2.77 8.51
N GLN A 33 0.28 1.71 8.66
CA GLN A 33 1.74 1.79 8.68
C GLN A 33 2.32 2.35 7.37
N ILE A 34 1.80 1.92 6.21
CA ILE A 34 2.22 2.45 4.91
C ILE A 34 1.84 3.93 4.81
N LYS A 35 0.60 4.28 5.18
CA LYS A 35 0.12 5.67 5.15
C LYS A 35 0.93 6.58 6.06
N ASP A 36 1.36 6.08 7.22
CA ASP A 36 2.17 6.83 8.17
C ASP A 36 3.61 6.99 7.68
N LYS A 37 4.27 5.92 7.22
CA LYS A 37 5.62 5.97 6.63
C LYS A 37 5.70 6.90 5.42
N LEU A 38 4.64 6.90 4.60
CA LEU A 38 4.54 7.71 3.40
C LEU A 38 3.84 9.05 3.65
N ARG A 39 3.52 9.38 4.91
CA ARG A 39 2.86 10.63 5.27
C ARG A 39 3.74 11.80 4.87
N GLY A 40 3.21 12.65 3.98
CA GLY A 40 3.94 13.80 3.45
C GLY A 40 4.86 13.49 2.26
N VAL A 41 4.97 12.22 1.84
CA VAL A 41 5.65 11.86 0.59
C VAL A 41 4.78 12.27 -0.58
N LYS A 42 5.27 13.22 -1.37
CA LYS A 42 4.67 13.70 -2.61
C LYS A 42 5.74 13.82 -3.68
N CYS A 43 5.33 13.69 -4.93
CA CYS A 43 6.23 14.01 -6.03
C CYS A 43 6.58 15.51 -5.98
N PRO A 44 7.86 15.90 -5.98
CA PRO A 44 8.24 17.31 -6.00
C PRO A 44 7.90 17.98 -7.35
N GLU A 45 7.81 17.22 -8.44
CA GLU A 45 7.57 17.74 -9.78
C GLU A 45 6.08 17.86 -10.10
N HIS A 46 5.29 16.85 -9.75
CA HIS A 46 3.88 16.74 -10.12
C HIS A 46 2.92 16.97 -8.94
N GLY A 47 3.43 16.98 -7.70
CA GLY A 47 2.61 17.14 -6.49
C GLY A 47 1.72 15.95 -6.14
N GLU A 48 1.78 14.86 -6.92
CA GLU A 48 0.93 13.69 -6.73
C GLU A 48 1.36 12.80 -5.56
N SER A 49 0.38 12.09 -4.98
CA SER A 49 0.60 11.11 -3.92
C SER A 49 0.89 9.73 -4.53
N PRO A 50 1.75 8.91 -3.90
CA PRO A 50 2.02 7.57 -4.39
C PRO A 50 0.82 6.65 -4.20
N LYS A 51 0.74 5.61 -5.03
CA LYS A 51 -0.22 4.50 -4.90
C LYS A 51 0.53 3.25 -4.51
N VAL A 52 0.00 2.52 -3.54
CA VAL A 52 0.59 1.27 -3.07
C VAL A 52 -0.44 0.16 -3.20
N LYS A 53 -0.10 -0.87 -3.98
CA LYS A 53 -0.89 -2.08 -4.13
C LYS A 53 -0.20 -3.20 -3.36
N VAL A 54 -0.85 -3.71 -2.33
CA VAL A 54 -0.40 -4.87 -1.58
C VAL A 54 -1.04 -6.10 -2.20
N GLN A 55 -0.24 -7.02 -2.75
CA GLN A 55 -0.71 -8.22 -3.42
C GLN A 55 -0.07 -9.47 -2.82
N GLY A 56 -0.81 -10.55 -2.64
CA GLY A 56 -0.25 -11.76 -2.06
C GLY A 56 -1.15 -12.98 -2.17
N ARG A 57 -0.60 -14.16 -1.89
CA ARG A 57 -1.44 -15.36 -1.77
C ARG A 57 -2.16 -15.40 -0.43
N ASN A 58 -1.47 -15.00 0.64
CA ASN A 58 -1.93 -14.94 2.03
C ASN A 58 -1.19 -13.79 2.76
N LEU A 59 -1.57 -13.49 4.01
CA LEU A 59 -0.91 -12.47 4.84
C LEU A 59 0.59 -12.71 5.07
N ASP A 60 1.02 -13.97 5.15
CA ASP A 60 2.44 -14.33 5.26
C ASP A 60 3.24 -14.14 3.97
N ASN A 61 2.55 -13.92 2.83
CA ASN A 61 3.18 -13.82 1.52
C ASN A 61 2.62 -12.63 0.75
N LEU A 62 2.84 -11.44 1.33
CA LEU A 62 2.48 -10.16 0.77
C LEU A 62 3.68 -9.52 0.04
N SER A 63 3.42 -9.03 -1.14
CA SER A 63 4.29 -8.24 -1.99
C SER A 63 3.73 -6.84 -2.13
N PHE A 64 4.60 -5.83 -2.14
CA PHE A 64 4.22 -4.44 -2.27
C PHE A 64 4.58 -3.95 -3.67
N GLU A 65 3.58 -3.53 -4.42
CA GLU A 65 3.72 -2.88 -5.72
C GLU A 65 3.46 -1.39 -5.55
N VAL A 66 4.46 -0.57 -5.88
CA VAL A 66 4.39 0.89 -5.73
C VAL A 66 4.26 1.49 -7.12
N SER A 67 3.28 2.36 -7.30
CA SER A 67 3.07 3.14 -8.53
C SER A 67 3.02 4.62 -8.21
N GLY A 68 3.61 5.43 -9.09
CA GLY A 68 3.68 6.87 -8.94
C GLY A 68 3.66 7.58 -10.30
N CYS A 69 3.57 8.90 -10.27
CA CYS A 69 3.63 9.73 -11.48
C CYS A 69 5.02 9.71 -12.16
N CYS A 70 6.08 9.39 -11.42
CA CYS A 70 7.45 9.25 -11.93
C CYS A 70 8.29 8.30 -11.07
N ASP A 71 9.39 7.79 -11.63
CA ASP A 71 10.32 6.89 -10.94
C ASP A 71 10.90 7.51 -9.66
N ALA A 72 11.21 8.81 -9.67
CA ALA A 72 11.72 9.51 -8.50
C ALA A 72 10.76 9.47 -7.28
N LEU A 73 9.45 9.41 -7.52
CA LEU A 73 8.47 9.20 -6.45
C LEU A 73 8.51 7.75 -5.97
N ILE A 74 8.60 6.78 -6.89
CA ILE A 74 8.63 5.35 -6.59
C ILE A 74 9.88 5.01 -5.76
N GLU A 75 11.04 5.54 -6.14
CA GLU A 75 12.30 5.36 -5.42
C GLU A 75 12.22 5.91 -4.00
N ARG A 76 11.74 7.15 -3.82
CA ARG A 76 11.52 7.72 -2.48
C ARG A 76 10.61 6.88 -1.60
N VAL A 77 9.56 6.31 -2.19
CA VAL A 77 8.63 5.43 -1.47
C VAL A 77 9.33 4.13 -1.08
N LYS A 78 10.10 3.52 -1.99
CA LYS A 78 10.89 2.31 -1.69
C LYS A 78 11.91 2.56 -0.58
N GLU A 79 12.61 3.70 -0.59
CA GLU A 79 13.54 4.06 0.48
C GLU A 79 12.87 4.21 1.86
N LYS A 80 11.61 4.68 1.90
CA LYS A 80 10.83 4.83 3.15
C LYS A 80 10.21 3.54 3.66
N LEU A 81 9.97 2.59 2.76
CA LEU A 81 9.36 1.30 3.07
C LEU A 81 10.39 0.20 3.39
N SER A 82 11.66 0.41 3.03
CA SER A 82 12.77 -0.49 3.38
C SER A 82 13.15 -0.45 4.86
#